data_AF-I1U727-F1
#
_entry.id   AF-I1U727-F1
#
_cell.length_a   1.000
_cell.length_b   1.000
_cell.length_c   1.000
_cell.angle_alpha   90.00
_cell.angle_beta   90.00
_cell.angle_gamma   90.00
#
_symmetry.space_group_name_H-M   'P 1'
#
loop_
_entity.id
_entity.type
_entity.pdbx_description
1 polymer ?
#
loop_
_entity_poly.entity_id
_entity_poly.type
_entity_poly.pdbx_seq_one_letter_code
_entity_poly.pdbx_strand_id
1 'polypeptide(L)'
;MPPSINLLGELMIISATFNWANTTILLTAVTTLITASYTLYIFLTTQRNKMTNHLIIAPSQTREHLLMALHSLPLGLLITHPNLLF
;
A
#
# COMPACT_ATOMS: atom_id res chain seq x y z
N MET A 1 -2.02 8.12 -3.90
CA MET A 1 -0.85 7.24 -3.64
C MET A 1 0.35 7.95 -4.25
N PRO A 2 1.30 8.48 -3.45
CA PRO A 2 2.60 8.83 -3.99
C PRO A 2 3.21 7.57 -4.65
N PRO A 3 4.14 7.71 -5.61
CA PRO A 3 4.78 6.56 -6.25
C PRO A 3 5.43 5.69 -5.17
N SER A 4 4.78 4.59 -4.78
CA SER A 4 5.28 3.68 -3.76
C SER A 4 6.09 2.57 -4.41
N ILE A 5 7.06 2.02 -3.69
CA ILE A 5 7.88 0.90 -4.18
C ILE A 5 7.01 -0.31 -4.51
N ASN A 6 5.93 -0.52 -3.75
CA ASN A 6 4.98 -1.60 -4.01
C ASN A 6 4.33 -1.44 -5.39
N LEU A 7 3.90 -0.22 -5.75
CA LEU A 7 3.34 0.07 -7.07
C LEU A 7 4.40 -0.09 -8.18
N LEU A 8 5.63 0.35 -7.94
CA LEU A 8 6.74 0.20 -8.88
C LEU A 8 7.04 -1.29 -9.16
N GLY A 9 7.08 -2.12 -8.10
CA GLY A 9 7.27 -3.56 -8.22
C GLY A 9 6.13 -4.27 -8.96
N GLU A 10 4.88 -3.93 -8.66
CA GLU A 10 3.72 -4.46 -9.40
C GLU A 10 3.78 -4.09 -10.90
N LEU A 11 4.14 -2.84 -11.23
CA LEU A 11 4.31 -2.42 -12.63
C LEU A 11 5.43 -3.18 -13.35
N MET A 12 6.55 -3.43 -12.68
CA MET A 12 7.63 -4.26 -13.24
C MET A 12 7.15 -5.68 -13.52
N ILE A 13 6.42 -6.31 -12.58
CA ILE A 13 5.86 -7.66 -12.77
C ILE A 13 4.85 -7.69 -13.92
N ILE A 14 3.96 -6.69 -14.01
CA ILE A 14 3.00 -6.57 -15.11
C ILE A 14 3.73 -6.45 -16.44
N SER A 15 4.79 -5.64 -16.52
CA SER A 15 5.56 -5.46 -17.76
C SER A 15 6.28 -6.75 -18.20
N ALA A 16 6.84 -7.50 -17.24
CA ALA A 16 7.55 -8.75 -17.52
C ALA A 16 6.59 -9.86 -17.97
N THR A 17 5.44 -10.01 -17.28
CA THR A 17 4.43 -11.01 -17.61
C THR A 17 3.70 -10.69 -18.91
N PHE A 18 3.46 -9.41 -19.20
CA PHE A 18 2.91 -8.96 -20.47
C PHE A 18 3.83 -9.33 -21.65
N ASN A 19 5.14 -9.12 -21.52
CA ASN A 19 6.12 -9.52 -22.54
C ASN A 19 6.14 -11.04 -22.75
N TRP A 20 5.91 -11.82 -21.69
CA TRP A 20 5.86 -13.28 -21.79
C TRP A 20 4.59 -13.80 -22.47
N ALA A 21 3.42 -13.26 -22.13
CA ALA A 21 2.16 -13.56 -22.80
C ALA A 21 1.16 -12.41 -22.63
N ASN A 22 0.70 -11.83 -23.74
CA ASN A 22 -0.20 -10.68 -23.76
C ASN A 22 -1.53 -10.92 -23.02
N THR A 23 -1.98 -12.17 -22.88
CA THR A 23 -3.22 -12.54 -22.16
C THR A 23 -3.14 -12.35 -20.65
N THR A 24 -1.93 -12.27 -20.09
CA THR A 24 -1.71 -12.12 -18.64
C THR A 24 -2.08 -10.74 -18.11
N ILE A 25 -2.27 -9.74 -18.98
CA ILE A 25 -2.66 -8.38 -18.59
C ILE A 25 -4.03 -8.36 -17.92
N LEU A 26 -4.98 -9.17 -18.38
CA LEU A 26 -6.32 -9.22 -17.81
C LEU A 26 -6.26 -9.75 -16.37
N LEU A 27 -5.51 -10.84 -16.17
CA LEU A 27 -5.37 -11.47 -14.87
C LEU A 27 -4.68 -10.54 -13.87
N THR A 28 -3.56 -9.92 -14.27
CA THR A 28 -2.79 -9.01 -13.41
C THR A 28 -3.52 -7.69 -13.13
N ALA A 29 -4.32 -7.18 -14.08
CA ALA A 29 -5.18 -6.03 -13.85
C ALA A 29 -6.31 -6.34 -12.84
N VAL A 30 -6.89 -7.54 -12.90
CA VAL A 30 -7.90 -7.96 -11.92
C VAL A 30 -7.28 -8.12 -10.53
N THR A 31 -6.09 -8.71 -10.42
CA THR A 31 -5.43 -8.87 -9.10
C THR A 31 -5.12 -7.52 -8.47
N THR A 32 -4.59 -6.56 -9.24
CA THR A 32 -4.29 -5.21 -8.75
C THR A 32 -5.56 -4.42 -8.39
N LEU A 33 -6.67 -4.62 -9.12
CA LEU A 33 -7.96 -4.03 -8.76
C LEU A 33 -8.48 -4.57 -7.42
N ILE A 34 -8.37 -5.89 -7.19
CA ILE A 34 -8.80 -6.52 -5.95
C ILE A 34 -7.94 -6.03 -4.77
N THR A 35 -6.61 -5.95 -4.91
CA THR A 35 -5.74 -5.46 -3.84
C THR A 35 -6.01 -3.99 -3.50
N ALA A 36 -6.23 -3.15 -4.51
CA ALA A 36 -6.59 -1.74 -4.32
C ALA A 36 -7.94 -1.58 -3.62
N SER A 37 -8.97 -2.31 -4.05
CA SER A 37 -10.31 -2.25 -3.47
C SER A 37 -10.36 -2.74 -2.02
N TYR A 38 -9.65 -3.83 -1.70
CA TYR A 38 -9.53 -4.34 -0.34
C TYR A 38 -8.80 -3.37 0.59
N THR A 39 -7.69 -2.77 0.13
CA THR A 39 -6.94 -1.76 0.90
C THR A 39 -7.81 -0.53 1.17
N LEU A 40 -8.55 -0.07 0.16
CA LEU A 40 -9.49 1.03 0.30
C LEU A 40 -10.64 0.69 1.26
N TYR A 41 -11.15 -0.53 1.22
CA TYR A 41 -12.17 -1.01 2.15
C TYR A 41 -11.68 -0.95 3.61
N ILE A 42 -10.47 -1.44 3.90
CA ILE A 42 -9.87 -1.35 5.24
C ILE A 42 -9.71 0.12 5.65
N PHE A 43 -9.23 0.98 4.76
CA PHE A 43 -9.07 2.41 5.07
C PHE A 43 -10.40 3.08 5.41
N LEU A 44 -11.45 2.84 4.61
CA LEU A 44 -12.77 3.41 4.84
C LEU A 44 -13.39 2.91 6.16
N THR A 45 -13.28 1.61 6.43
CA THR A 45 -13.90 1.00 7.62
C THR A 45 -13.19 1.37 8.91
N THR A 46 -11.87 1.55 8.90
CA THR A 46 -11.08 1.85 10.10
C THR A 46 -10.92 3.35 10.38
N GLN A 47 -10.72 4.17 9.34
CA GLN A 47 -10.39 5.59 9.51
C GLN A 47 -11.57 6.53 9.27
N ARG A 48 -12.51 6.16 8.38
CA ARG A 48 -13.57 7.07 7.90
C ARG A 48 -14.98 6.70 8.37
N ASN A 49 -15.17 5.49 8.90
CA ASN A 49 -16.46 5.08 9.42
C ASN A 49 -16.77 5.82 10.74
N LYS A 50 -18.06 5.98 11.05
CA LYS A 50 -18.48 6.62 12.31
C LYS A 50 -17.97 5.79 13.49
N MET A 51 -17.21 6.46 14.36
CA MET A 51 -16.77 5.89 15.63
C MET A 51 -18.00 5.54 16.47
N THR A 52 -18.06 4.34 17.03
CA THR A 52 -19.18 3.95 17.87
C THR A 52 -19.08 4.68 19.21
N ASN A 53 -20.17 5.31 19.63
CA ASN A 53 -20.22 6.17 20.82
C ASN A 53 -19.86 5.47 22.15
N HIS A 54 -19.79 4.14 22.15
CA HIS A 54 -19.50 3.32 23.33
C HIS A 54 -18.04 2.86 23.43
N LEU A 55 -17.20 3.13 22.42
CA LEU A 55 -15.78 2.78 22.46
C LEU A 55 -14.99 3.88 23.16
N ILE A 56 -14.40 3.56 24.31
CA ILE A 56 -13.39 4.41 24.95
C ILE A 56 -12.06 4.13 24.24
N ILE A 57 -11.65 5.04 23.36
CA ILE A 57 -10.38 4.94 22.65
C ILE A 57 -9.32 5.73 23.42
N ALA A 58 -8.28 5.04 23.87
CA ALA A 58 -7.13 5.70 24.49
C ALA A 58 -6.38 6.54 23.44
N PRO A 59 -5.84 7.72 23.82
CA PRO A 59 -5.03 8.51 22.91
C PRO A 59 -3.78 7.73 22.48
N SER A 60 -3.42 7.89 21.20
CA SER A 60 -2.21 7.31 20.61
C SER A 60 -0.95 7.71 21.38
N GLN A 61 -0.11 6.74 21.70
CA GLN A 61 1.08 6.95 22.53
C GLN A 61 2.30 7.39 21.69
N THR A 62 3.29 8.03 22.32
CA THR A 62 4.53 8.44 21.63
C THR A 62 5.30 7.25 21.04
N ARG A 63 5.25 6.09 21.71
CA ARG A 63 5.80 4.82 21.22
C ARG A 63 5.17 4.39 19.90
N GLU A 64 3.87 4.54 19.74
CA GLU A 64 3.13 4.13 18.52
C GLU A 64 3.48 5.06 17.36
N HIS A 65 3.59 6.36 17.62
CA HIS A 65 4.05 7.33 16.62
C HIS A 65 5.48 7.04 16.16
N LEU A 66 6.39 6.77 17.09
CA LEU A 66 7.78 6.42 16.77
C LEU A 66 7.83 5.15 15.93
N LEU A 67 7.04 4.13 16.28
CA LEU A 67 6.99 2.88 15.54
C LEU A 67 6.45 3.09 14.11
N MET A 68 5.38 3.86 13.95
CA MET A 68 4.84 4.21 12.63
C MET A 68 5.84 5.05 11.80
N ALA A 69 6.53 6.00 12.43
CA ALA A 69 7.56 6.80 11.78
C ALA A 69 8.74 5.93 11.32
N LEU A 70 9.24 5.02 12.17
CA LEU A 70 10.35 4.13 11.83
C LEU A 70 10.01 3.14 10.71
N HIS A 71 8.72 2.77 10.54
CA HIS A 71 8.29 1.93 9.42
C HIS A 71 8.06 2.73 8.13
N SER A 72 7.47 3.93 8.22
CA SER A 72 7.12 4.74 7.04
C SER A 72 8.28 5.52 6.46
N LEU A 73 9.23 5.96 7.28
CA LEU A 73 10.42 6.70 6.86
C LEU A 73 11.33 5.90 5.91
N PRO A 74 11.71 4.63 6.18
CA PRO A 74 12.52 3.86 5.24
C PRO A 74 11.79 3.61 3.93
N LEU A 75 10.48 3.38 3.97
CA LEU A 75 9.66 3.26 2.76
C LEU A 75 9.66 4.57 1.96
N GLY A 76 9.53 5.72 2.63
CA GLY A 76 9.61 7.04 2.00
C GLY A 76 10.99 7.33 1.39
N LEU A 77 12.07 6.97 2.09
CA LEU A 77 13.44 7.11 1.61
C LEU A 77 13.65 6.29 0.33
N LEU A 78 13.14 5.06 0.30
CA LEU A 78 13.37 4.14 -0.80
C LEU A 78 12.57 4.53 -2.06
N ILE A 79 11.48 5.30 -1.91
CA ILE A 79 10.81 5.97 -3.05
C ILE A 79 11.73 6.98 -3.75
N THR A 80 12.57 7.69 -2.99
CA THR A 80 13.48 8.70 -3.56
C THR A 80 14.68 8.07 -4.27
N HIS A 81 15.11 6.89 -3.85
CA HIS A 81 16.25 6.16 -4.40
C HIS A 81 15.89 4.69 -4.65
N PRO A 82 15.02 4.40 -5.64
CA PRO A 82 14.57 3.03 -5.91
C PRO A 82 15.70 2.12 -6.41
N ASN A 83 16.76 2.71 -7.01
CA ASN A 83 17.97 2.00 -7.47
C ASN A 83 18.80 1.36 -6.34
N LEU A 84 18.42 1.53 -5.07
CA LEU A 84 19.07 0.81 -3.97
C LEU A 84 18.56 -0.64 -3.84
N LEU A 85 17.41 -0.98 -4.44
CA LEU A 85 16.86 -2.34 -4.46
C LEU A 85 16.94 -3.04 -5.82
N PHE A 86 17.10 -2.28 -6.90
CA PHE A 86 17.13 -2.74 -8.29
C PHE A 86 18.45 -2.33 -8.94
#